data_AF-A0A934FRC3-F1
#
_entry.id   AF-A0A934FRC3-F1
#
_cell.length_a   1.000
_cell.length_b   1.000
_cell.length_c   1.000
_cell.angle_alpha   90.00
_cell.angle_beta   90.00
_cell.angle_gamma   90.00
#
_symmetry.space_group_name_H-M   'P 1'
#
loop_
_entity.id
_entity.type
_entity.pdbx_description
1 polymer ?
#
loop_
_entity_poly.entity_id
_entity_poly.type
_entity_poly.pdbx_seq_one_letter_code
_entity_poly.pdbx_strand_id
1 'polypeptide(L)'
;MGVSVENERYTDRIDLLRGTGAAVKFLSLEPLLGPLPNLDLSGIDQVIAGGESGPGSRPMDPAWVRAIRDQCLAAGVAFFFKQWGGTRKKRNGRELDGRTWDEMPTAAVCARA
;
A
#
# COMPACT_ATOMS: atom_id res chain seq x y z
N MET A 1 10.66 8.50 -0.94
CA MET A 1 10.54 7.97 -2.31
C MET A 1 9.65 6.74 -2.26
N GLY A 2 8.93 6.44 -3.33
CA GLY A 2 8.11 5.22 -3.36
C GLY A 2 8.00 4.64 -4.75
N VAL A 3 7.53 3.39 -4.80
CA VAL A 3 7.33 2.63 -6.04
C VAL A 3 5.91 2.08 -6.09
N SER A 4 5.35 2.00 -7.30
CA SER A 4 4.08 1.33 -7.52
C SER A 4 4.27 -0.18 -7.68
N VAL A 5 3.43 -0.96 -7.00
CA VAL A 5 3.38 -2.43 -7.11
C VAL A 5 1.92 -2.84 -7.23
N GLU A 6 1.46 -2.96 -8.47
CA GLU A 6 0.05 -3.19 -8.78
C GLU A 6 -0.38 -4.66 -8.54
N ASN A 7 0.57 -5.60 -8.60
CA ASN A 7 0.41 -7.05 -8.36
C ASN A 7 1.79 -7.73 -8.22
N GLU A 8 1.80 -9.05 -8.01
CA GLU A 8 3.01 -9.86 -7.78
C GLU A 8 4.09 -9.72 -8.87
N ARG A 9 3.74 -9.34 -10.11
CA ARG A 9 4.72 -9.21 -11.20
C ARG A 9 5.69 -8.03 -11.00
N TYR A 10 5.38 -7.14 -10.07
CA TYR A 10 6.12 -5.89 -9.86
C TYR A 10 6.77 -5.82 -8.47
N THR A 11 6.79 -6.91 -7.72
CA THR A 11 7.39 -6.94 -6.37
C THR A 11 8.91 -6.76 -6.39
N ASP A 12 9.56 -7.02 -7.52
CA ASP A 12 10.99 -6.73 -7.75
C ASP A 12 11.34 -5.24 -7.55
N ARG A 13 10.37 -4.34 -7.77
CA ARG A 13 10.55 -2.90 -7.53
C ARG A 13 10.77 -2.56 -6.05
N ILE A 14 10.31 -3.42 -5.14
CA ILE A 14 10.48 -3.24 -3.69
C ILE A 14 11.97 -3.30 -3.35
N ASP A 15 12.70 -4.27 -3.93
CA ASP A 15 14.15 -4.41 -3.75
C ASP A 15 14.91 -3.23 -4.32
N LEU A 16 14.51 -2.75 -5.49
CA LEU A 16 15.08 -1.55 -6.09
C LEU A 16 14.90 -0.32 -5.19
N LEU A 17 13.72 -0.17 -4.57
CA LEU A 17 13.45 0.91 -3.62
C LEU A 17 14.34 0.81 -2.37
N ARG A 18 14.57 -0.40 -1.85
CA ARG A 18 15.46 -0.62 -0.69
C ARG A 18 16.89 -0.20 -0.98
N GLY A 19 17.38 -0.43 -2.20
CA GLY A 19 18.70 0.02 -2.64
C GLY A 19 18.87 1.54 -2.72
N THR A 20 17.79 2.32 -2.58
CA THR A 20 17.87 3.78 -2.57
C THR A 20 18.29 4.34 -1.21
N GLY A 21 18.97 5.49 -1.22
CA GLY A 21 19.25 6.28 -0.03
C GLY A 21 18.05 7.08 0.51
N ALA A 22 16.83 6.73 0.12
CA ALA A 22 15.65 7.47 0.55
C ALA A 22 15.43 7.32 2.07
N ALA A 23 15.25 8.47 2.74
CA ALA A 23 14.97 8.53 4.18
C ALA A 23 13.62 7.91 4.56
N VAL A 24 12.63 8.00 3.66
CA VAL A 24 11.33 7.34 3.78
C VAL A 24 11.05 6.58 2.49
N LYS A 25 10.69 5.31 2.60
CA LYS A 25 10.39 4.37 1.53
C LYS A 25 8.94 3.89 1.65
N PHE A 26 8.12 4.17 0.64
CA PHE A 26 6.72 3.75 0.65
C PHE A 26 6.35 2.92 -0.59
N LEU A 27 5.40 2.00 -0.43
CA LEU A 27 4.80 1.24 -1.52
C LEU A 27 3.44 1.81 -1.88
N SER A 28 3.21 2.02 -3.17
CA SER A 28 1.92 2.41 -3.73
C SER A 28 1.28 1.20 -4.40
N LEU A 29 0.45 0.48 -3.66
CA LEU A 29 -0.32 -0.67 -4.15
C LEU A 29 -1.63 -0.17 -4.77
N GLU A 30 -1.50 0.72 -5.76
CA GLU A 30 -2.63 1.30 -6.48
C GLU A 30 -2.33 1.50 -7.99
N PRO A 31 -3.25 1.08 -8.89
CA PRO A 31 -4.42 0.26 -8.56
C PRO A 31 -3.97 -1.13 -8.03
N LEU A 32 -4.63 -1.63 -6.99
CA LEU A 32 -4.41 -3.00 -6.54
C LEU A 32 -5.16 -3.95 -7.48
N LEU A 33 -4.40 -4.66 -8.31
CA LEU A 33 -4.91 -5.47 -9.40
C LEU A 33 -4.87 -6.98 -9.13
N GLY A 34 -4.36 -7.39 -7.98
CA GLY A 34 -4.30 -8.78 -7.55
C GLY A 34 -3.84 -8.92 -6.10
N PRO A 35 -3.87 -10.15 -5.56
CA PRO A 35 -3.35 -10.43 -4.23
C PRO A 35 -1.83 -10.19 -4.17
N LEU A 36 -1.34 -9.84 -2.99
CA LEU A 36 0.08 -9.71 -2.66
C LEU A 36 0.34 -10.45 -1.34
N PRO A 37 0.34 -11.80 -1.34
CA PRO A 37 0.34 -12.60 -0.12
C PRO A 37 1.71 -12.64 0.57
N ASN A 38 2.80 -12.34 -0.15
CA ASN A 38 4.17 -12.49 0.31
C ASN A 38 4.97 -11.18 0.16
N LEU A 39 4.43 -10.06 0.67
CA LEU A 39 5.17 -8.81 0.66
C LEU A 39 6.31 -8.88 1.67
N ASP A 40 7.54 -8.82 1.17
CA ASP A 40 8.66 -8.48 2.02
C ASP A 40 8.59 -6.97 2.30
N LEU A 41 8.31 -6.63 3.55
CA LEU A 41 8.17 -5.23 4.01
C LEU A 41 9.42 -4.74 4.74
N SER A 42 10.51 -5.52 4.73
CA SER A 42 11.77 -5.11 5.35
C SER A 42 12.26 -3.78 4.75
N GLY A 43 12.58 -2.83 5.63
CA GLY A 43 13.06 -1.50 5.23
C GLY A 43 12.03 -0.62 4.52
N ILE A 44 10.74 -0.97 4.56
CA ILE A 44 9.63 -0.16 4.06
C ILE A 44 8.96 0.55 5.24
N ASP A 45 8.68 1.84 5.08
CA ASP A 45 8.13 2.67 6.15
C ASP A 45 6.60 2.83 6.05
N GLN A 46 6.04 2.73 4.84
CA GLN A 46 4.60 2.85 4.62
C GLN A 46 4.12 2.01 3.43
N VAL A 47 2.91 1.49 3.53
CA VAL A 47 2.16 0.91 2.42
C VAL A 47 0.85 1.67 2.22
N ILE A 48 0.62 2.10 0.98
CA ILE A 48 -0.63 2.72 0.53
C ILE A 48 -1.37 1.72 -0.35
N ALA A 49 -2.61 1.39 -0.04
CA ALA A 49 -3.45 0.51 -0.86
C ALA A 49 -4.67 1.25 -1.43
N GLY A 50 -5.02 0.98 -2.68
CA GLY A 50 -6.17 1.61 -3.31
C GLY A 50 -6.62 0.98 -4.62
N GLY A 51 -7.92 1.09 -4.89
CA GLY A 51 -8.54 0.59 -6.11
C GLY A 51 -8.46 1.56 -7.30
N GLU A 52 -8.62 1.00 -8.50
CA GLU A 52 -8.61 1.74 -9.77
C GLU A 52 -9.78 2.73 -9.88
N SER A 53 -9.55 3.90 -10.48
CA SER A 53 -10.58 4.95 -10.63
C SER A 53 -10.89 5.25 -12.09
N GLY A 54 -12.14 5.65 -12.35
CA GLY A 54 -12.58 6.12 -13.68
C GLY A 54 -13.39 5.10 -14.46
N PRO A 55 -13.79 5.42 -15.70
CA PRO A 55 -14.48 4.48 -16.59
C PRO A 55 -13.65 3.20 -16.81
N GLY A 56 -14.29 2.04 -16.72
CA GLY A 56 -13.61 0.75 -16.87
C GLY A 56 -12.79 0.28 -15.66
N SER A 57 -12.91 0.96 -14.52
CA SER A 57 -12.21 0.57 -13.28
C SER A 57 -12.49 -0.89 -12.91
N ARG A 58 -11.43 -1.66 -12.69
CA ARG A 58 -11.52 -3.04 -12.21
C ARG A 58 -11.91 -3.07 -10.72
N PRO A 59 -12.82 -3.98 -10.31
CA PRO A 59 -13.15 -4.16 -8.91
C PRO A 59 -11.93 -4.71 -8.15
N MET A 60 -11.74 -4.23 -6.93
CA MET A 60 -10.72 -4.71 -6.01
C MET A 60 -11.39 -5.62 -4.97
N ASP A 61 -10.81 -6.79 -4.73
CA ASP A 61 -11.29 -7.71 -3.70
C ASP A 61 -10.93 -7.18 -2.29
N PRO A 62 -11.90 -7.01 -1.37
CA PRO A 62 -11.65 -6.66 0.01
C PRO A 62 -10.65 -7.57 0.74
N ALA A 63 -10.59 -8.86 0.38
CA ALA A 63 -9.65 -9.80 0.98
C ALA A 63 -8.19 -9.42 0.70
N TRP A 64 -7.88 -8.86 -0.46
CA TRP A 64 -6.52 -8.45 -0.80
C TRP A 64 -6.04 -7.29 0.09
N VAL A 65 -6.89 -6.27 0.28
CA VAL A 65 -6.56 -5.12 1.12
C VAL A 65 -6.42 -5.53 2.58
N ARG A 66 -7.29 -6.42 3.08
CA ARG A 66 -7.18 -6.96 4.45
C ARG A 66 -5.88 -7.73 4.65
N ALA A 67 -5.50 -8.60 3.71
CA ALA A 67 -4.25 -9.34 3.79
C ALA A 67 -3.02 -8.43 3.79
N ILE A 68 -3.03 -7.34 3.00
CA ILE A 68 -1.96 -6.34 2.98
C ILE A 68 -1.90 -5.58 4.32
N ARG A 69 -3.06 -5.12 4.83
CA ARG A 69 -3.14 -4.48 6.14
C ARG A 69 -2.55 -5.38 7.23
N ASP A 70 -2.94 -6.65 7.27
CA ASP A 70 -2.49 -7.58 8.30
C ASP A 70 -0.98 -7.84 8.21
N GLN A 71 -0.41 -7.91 7.00
CA GLN A 71 1.05 -7.94 6.79
C GLN A 71 1.74 -6.67 7.31
N CYS A 72 1.17 -5.48 7.06
CA CYS A 72 1.74 -4.22 7.55
C CYS A 72 1.72 -4.14 9.07
N LEU A 73 0.60 -4.51 9.70
CA LEU A 73 0.46 -4.55 11.16
C LEU A 73 1.45 -5.53 11.79
N ALA A 74 1.62 -6.72 11.21
CA ALA A 74 2.58 -7.70 11.69
C ALA A 74 4.04 -7.24 11.57
N ALA A 75 4.35 -6.43 10.54
CA ALA A 75 5.68 -5.89 10.29
C ALA A 75 5.96 -4.55 10.99
N GLY A 76 4.95 -3.93 11.64
CA GLY A 76 5.07 -2.59 12.21
C GLY A 76 5.23 -1.48 11.16
N VAL A 77 4.72 -1.69 9.95
CA VAL A 77 4.77 -0.73 8.83
C VAL A 77 3.47 0.05 8.77
N ALA A 78 3.55 1.37 8.55
CA ALA A 78 2.37 2.21 8.49
C ALA A 78 1.45 1.82 7.32
N PHE A 79 0.18 1.58 7.61
CA PHE A 79 -0.82 1.24 6.59
C PHE A 79 -1.81 2.39 6.32
N PHE A 80 -1.90 2.78 5.05
CA PHE A 80 -2.83 3.79 4.56
C PHE A 80 -3.78 3.17 3.51
N PHE A 81 -5.07 3.13 3.79
CA PHE A 81 -6.08 2.72 2.82
C PHE A 81 -6.72 3.94 2.16
N LYS A 82 -6.39 4.16 0.88
CA LYS A 82 -6.77 5.38 0.16
C LYS A 82 -8.24 5.38 -0.24
N GLN A 83 -8.68 4.32 -0.93
CA GLN A 83 -10.06 4.19 -1.42
C GLN A 83 -10.30 2.82 -2.11
N TRP A 84 -11.57 2.46 -2.26
CA TRP A 84 -12.00 1.29 -3.04
C TRP A 84 -11.92 1.45 -4.57
N GLY A 85 -11.79 2.68 -5.08
CA GLY A 85 -11.82 2.95 -6.52
C GLY A 85 -13.24 3.00 -7.08
N GLY A 86 -13.42 2.68 -8.37
CA GLY A 86 -14.71 2.71 -9.07
C GLY A 86 -14.97 4.01 -9.86
N THR A 87 -16.02 3.98 -10.68
CA THR A 87 -16.51 5.14 -11.45
C THR A 87 -17.02 6.27 -10.55
N ARG A 88 -17.52 5.92 -9.35
CA ARG A 88 -18.00 6.86 -8.32
C ARG A 88 -17.13 6.80 -7.07
N LYS A 89 -15.81 6.91 -7.22
CA LYS A 89 -14.82 6.78 -6.14
C LYS A 89 -15.13 7.54 -4.83
N LYS A 90 -15.69 8.76 -4.94
CA LYS A 90 -16.10 9.56 -3.76
C LYS A 90 -17.22 8.91 -2.94
N ARG A 91 -18.08 8.09 -3.56
CA ARG A 91 -19.17 7.36 -2.87
C ARG A 91 -18.70 6.04 -2.26
N ASN A 92 -17.74 5.37 -2.90
CA ASN A 92 -17.23 4.10 -2.39
C ASN A 92 -16.35 4.30 -1.15
N GLY A 93 -15.81 5.50 -0.96
CA GLY A 93 -15.17 5.91 0.28
C GLY A 93 -13.82 5.22 0.53
N ARG A 94 -13.36 5.37 1.76
CA ARG A 94 -12.06 4.90 2.25
C ARG A 94 -12.16 4.09 3.54
N GLU A 95 -13.36 3.63 3.88
CA GLU A 95 -13.57 2.80 5.05
C GLU A 95 -13.23 1.34 4.71
N LEU A 96 -12.40 0.72 5.54
CA LEU A 96 -12.08 -0.70 5.51
C LEU A 96 -12.41 -1.26 6.89
N ASP A 97 -13.39 -2.18 6.92
CA ASP A 97 -13.90 -2.81 8.13
C ASP A 97 -14.40 -1.80 9.19
N GLY A 98 -15.19 -0.80 8.73
CA GLY A 98 -15.89 0.16 9.60
C GLY A 98 -15.04 1.30 10.15
N ARG A 99 -13.80 1.46 9.66
CA ARG A 99 -12.92 2.57 10.03
C ARG A 99 -12.05 3.01 8.87
N THR A 100 -11.43 4.18 9.01
CA THR A 100 -10.35 4.61 8.13
C THR A 100 -8.99 4.12 8.66
N TRP A 101 -8.08 3.92 7.72
CA TRP A 101 -6.69 3.53 7.97
C TRP A 101 -5.82 4.61 7.35
N ASP A 102 -5.33 5.54 8.16
CA ASP A 102 -4.65 6.76 7.72
C ASP A 102 -3.25 6.89 8.32
N GLU A 103 -2.58 5.75 8.57
CA GLU A 103 -1.29 5.75 9.25
C GLU A 103 -0.20 6.40 8.37
N MET A 104 0.60 7.25 9.00
CA MET A 104 1.77 7.88 8.39
C MET A 104 3.03 7.19 8.90
N PRO A 105 4.09 7.09 8.08
CA PRO A 105 5.36 6.59 8.57
C PRO A 105 5.80 7.51 9.71
N THR A 106 6.19 6.94 10.85
CA THR A 106 6.92 7.70 11.85
C THR A 106 8.17 8.21 11.15
N ALA A 107 8.31 9.54 11.01
CA ALA A 107 9.46 10.14 10.36
C ALA A 107 10.69 9.43 10.91
N ALA A 108 11.42 8.73 10.03
CA ALA A 108 12.66 8.08 10.42
C ALA A 108 13.54 9.20 10.96
N VAL A 109 13.60 9.31 12.30
CA VAL A 109 14.55 10.18 12.97
C VAL A 109 15.88 9.82 12.35
N CYS A 110 16.56 10.80 11.77
CA CYS A 110 17.92 10.69 11.28
C CYS A 110 18.79 10.06 12.38
N ALA A 111 18.93 8.74 12.37
CA ALA A 111 19.85 7.97 13.18
C ALA A 111 19.81 6.52 12.68
N ARG A 112 20.37 6.28 11.50
CA ARG A 112 21.07 5.01 11.27
C ARG A 112 22.55 5.37 11.26
N ALA A 113 23.20 5.03 12.37
CA ALA A 113 24.65 5.13 12.55
C ALA A 113 25.37 4.23 11.53
#